data_AF-A0A942DSQ1-F1
#
_entry.id   AF-A0A942DSQ1-F1
#
_cell.length_a   1.000
_cell.length_b   1.000
_cell.length_c   1.000
_cell.angle_alpha   90.00
_cell.angle_beta   90.00
_cell.angle_gamma   90.00
#
_symmetry.space_group_name_H-M   'P 1'
#
loop_
_entity.id
_entity.type
_entity.pdbx_description
1 polymer ?
#
loop_
_entity_poly.entity_id
_entity_poly.type
_entity_poly.pdbx_seq_one_letter_code
_entity_poly.pdbx_strand_id
1 'polypeptide(L)'
;MSLFDLGQSLYHQGEFLRALDALEKFCGETDATDTNYIEALLIRLRIYLELEETDKRLSLIHEISPHLATLGKKGLATHSYLLGYHAITEGKATEALQLFEEALSSAIEGNCLFTLAQALFGCVQAAYQLKRPPAELTEKIKQLEMITQQIQRTDLQISVLLLKANQELAQKNNVRAIEYAWKAYDLVKVLKNHHYALSVTAKIGHIYLESGDNETARIYLNLAHRMIDPVNFKRLARVTNNLLRRAGDAPTQGFDLILDLQKKTLIERNNGMIELKNQFILMDLMKLLMSNPGVPFSKEDLAEKLWQQKYNPAIHDNGIYVTIKRIRTLIEPNQQQHTYILRSRDGYLLNKDTKISIL
;
A
#
# COMPACT_ATOMS: atom_id res chain seq x y z
N MET A 1 1.34 -14.73 -34.16
CA MET A 1 1.16 -14.83 -32.71
C MET A 1 -0.33 -14.68 -32.45
N SER A 2 -0.99 -15.66 -31.82
CA SER A 2 -2.43 -15.57 -31.55
C SER A 2 -2.72 -14.43 -30.56
N LEU A 3 -3.97 -13.97 -30.48
CA LEU A 3 -4.37 -12.96 -29.47
C LEU A 3 -4.15 -13.48 -28.04
N PHE A 4 -4.36 -14.78 -27.83
CA PHE A 4 -4.05 -15.44 -26.56
C PHE A 4 -2.56 -15.38 -26.21
N ASP A 5 -1.68 -15.79 -27.13
CA ASP A 5 -0.23 -15.76 -26.91
C ASP A 5 0.28 -14.33 -26.66
N LEU A 6 -0.26 -13.36 -27.41
CA LEU A 6 0.03 -11.94 -27.22
C LEU A 6 -0.39 -11.48 -25.82
N GLY A 7 -1.62 -11.79 -25.41
CA GLY A 7 -2.14 -11.45 -24.09
C GLY A 7 -1.32 -12.06 -22.95
N GLN A 8 -0.96 -13.33 -23.06
CA GLN A 8 -0.11 -14.03 -22.08
C GLN A 8 1.29 -13.41 -22.01
N SER A 9 1.90 -13.10 -23.16
CA SER A 9 3.22 -12.44 -23.22
C SER A 9 3.21 -11.06 -22.57
N LEU A 10 2.21 -10.22 -22.90
CA LEU A 10 2.03 -8.89 -22.32
C LEU A 10 1.80 -8.97 -20.81
N TYR A 11 1.00 -9.94 -20.34
CA TYR A 11 0.80 -10.18 -18.91
C TYR A 11 2.14 -10.49 -18.20
N HIS A 12 2.97 -11.35 -18.78
CA HIS A 12 4.30 -11.67 -18.23
C HIS A 12 5.29 -10.50 -18.25
N GLN A 13 5.08 -9.50 -19.11
CA GLN A 13 5.85 -8.26 -19.14
C GLN A 13 5.34 -7.21 -18.13
N GLY A 14 4.15 -7.43 -17.55
CA GLY A 14 3.48 -6.48 -16.67
C GLY A 14 2.64 -5.43 -17.40
N GLU A 15 2.37 -5.60 -18.69
CA GLU A 15 1.57 -4.72 -19.54
C GLU A 15 0.07 -5.06 -19.42
N PHE A 16 -0.48 -4.89 -18.21
CA PHE A 16 -1.81 -5.39 -17.82
C PHE A 16 -2.96 -4.87 -18.68
N LEU A 17 -3.00 -3.57 -18.99
CA LEU A 17 -4.08 -3.01 -19.80
C LEU A 17 -4.06 -3.54 -21.24
N ARG A 18 -2.86 -3.67 -21.83
CA ARG A 18 -2.69 -4.22 -23.18
C ARG A 18 -2.96 -5.72 -23.21
N ALA A 19 -2.57 -6.44 -22.16
CA ALA A 19 -2.89 -7.85 -21.99
C ALA A 19 -4.41 -8.07 -21.91
N LEU A 20 -5.14 -7.23 -21.16
CA LEU A 20 -6.60 -7.27 -21.11
C LEU A 20 -7.23 -7.06 -22.48
N ASP A 21 -6.83 -6.02 -23.22
CA ASP A 21 -7.39 -5.75 -24.56
C ASP A 21 -7.22 -6.95 -25.50
N ALA A 22 -6.04 -7.58 -25.50
CA ALA A 22 -5.78 -8.77 -26.31
C ALA A 22 -6.63 -9.98 -25.87
N LEU A 23 -6.74 -10.22 -24.57
CA LEU A 23 -7.48 -11.36 -24.01
C LEU A 23 -9.01 -11.19 -24.12
N GLU A 24 -9.52 -9.96 -24.00
CA GLU A 24 -10.94 -9.66 -24.20
C GLU A 24 -11.36 -9.88 -25.65
N LYS A 25 -10.53 -9.43 -26.62
CA LYS A 25 -10.75 -9.73 -28.05
C LYS A 25 -10.70 -11.23 -28.32
N PHE A 26 -9.71 -11.93 -27.75
CA PHE A 26 -9.61 -13.38 -27.87
C PHE A 26 -10.88 -14.09 -27.37
N CYS A 27 -11.36 -13.77 -26.16
CA CYS A 27 -12.59 -14.35 -25.63
C CYS A 27 -13.83 -13.99 -26.46
N GLY A 28 -13.88 -12.81 -27.07
CA GLY A 28 -15.00 -12.40 -27.93
C GLY A 28 -15.08 -13.17 -29.26
N GLU A 29 -13.95 -13.71 -29.73
CA GLU A 29 -13.82 -14.42 -31.01
C GLU A 29 -13.73 -15.95 -30.87
N THR A 30 -13.61 -16.45 -29.63
CA THR A 30 -13.33 -17.86 -29.33
C THR A 30 -14.52 -18.54 -28.65
N ASP A 31 -14.78 -19.79 -29.02
CA ASP A 31 -15.80 -20.62 -28.38
C ASP A 31 -15.42 -20.96 -26.93
N ALA A 32 -16.38 -20.93 -26.01
CA ALA A 32 -16.17 -21.24 -24.59
C ALA A 32 -15.71 -22.70 -24.33
N THR A 33 -15.81 -23.57 -25.33
CA THR A 33 -15.28 -24.95 -25.29
C THR A 33 -13.78 -25.04 -25.57
N ASP A 34 -13.13 -23.96 -26.04
CA ASP A 34 -11.68 -23.92 -26.24
C ASP A 34 -10.93 -23.94 -24.90
N THR A 35 -9.91 -24.80 -24.79
CA THR A 35 -9.09 -24.91 -23.58
C THR A 35 -8.44 -23.58 -23.18
N ASN A 36 -8.03 -22.78 -24.17
CA ASN A 36 -7.40 -21.47 -23.94
C ASN A 36 -8.40 -20.41 -23.51
N TYR A 37 -9.70 -20.60 -23.75
CA TYR A 37 -10.75 -19.68 -23.30
C TYR A 37 -10.70 -19.50 -21.79
N ILE A 38 -10.73 -20.62 -21.05
CA ILE A 38 -10.73 -20.57 -19.58
C ILE A 38 -9.38 -20.08 -19.04
N GLU A 39 -8.26 -20.46 -19.66
CA GLU A 39 -6.95 -19.91 -19.28
C GLU A 39 -6.90 -18.38 -19.47
N ALA A 40 -7.51 -17.85 -20.54
CA ALA A 40 -7.64 -16.41 -20.76
C ALA A 40 -8.50 -15.74 -19.67
N LEU A 41 -9.62 -16.36 -19.26
CA LEU A 41 -10.42 -15.86 -18.14
C LEU A 41 -9.62 -15.82 -16.83
N LEU A 42 -8.83 -16.85 -16.52
CA LEU A 42 -8.00 -16.88 -15.31
C LEU A 42 -6.92 -15.78 -15.33
N ILE A 43 -6.29 -15.51 -16.48
CA ILE A 43 -5.34 -14.41 -16.63
C ILE A 43 -6.04 -13.06 -16.45
N ARG A 44 -7.21 -12.86 -17.08
CA ARG A 44 -8.02 -11.63 -16.91
C ARG A 44 -8.41 -11.42 -15.45
N LEU A 45 -8.80 -12.48 -14.73
CA LEU A 45 -9.13 -12.41 -13.30
C LEU A 45 -7.93 -11.95 -12.49
N ARG A 46 -6.74 -12.48 -12.79
CA ARG A 46 -5.50 -12.05 -12.14
C ARG A 46 -5.19 -10.58 -12.42
N ILE A 47 -5.39 -10.12 -13.65
CA ILE A 47 -5.16 -8.71 -13.99
C ILE A 47 -6.16 -7.80 -13.25
N TYR A 48 -7.45 -8.13 -13.21
CA TYR A 48 -8.43 -7.31 -12.47
C TYR A 48 -8.18 -7.30 -10.94
N LEU A 49 -7.44 -8.26 -10.39
CA LEU A 49 -6.92 -8.18 -9.01
C LEU A 49 -5.83 -7.11 -8.87
N GLU A 50 -4.91 -7.00 -9.82
CA GLU A 50 -3.85 -5.97 -9.81
C GLU A 50 -4.39 -4.56 -10.11
N LEU A 51 -5.42 -4.47 -10.96
CA LEU A 51 -6.11 -3.23 -11.29
C LEU A 51 -7.22 -2.85 -10.29
N GLU A 52 -7.42 -3.65 -9.24
CA GLU A 52 -8.45 -3.44 -8.21
C GLU A 52 -9.87 -3.18 -8.80
N GLU A 53 -10.22 -3.82 -9.91
CA GLU A 53 -11.52 -3.68 -10.60
C GLU A 53 -12.56 -4.67 -10.04
N THR A 54 -13.18 -4.33 -8.90
CA THR A 54 -14.03 -5.27 -8.14
C THR A 54 -15.21 -5.82 -8.92
N ASP A 55 -15.97 -4.98 -9.62
CA ASP A 55 -17.17 -5.42 -10.34
C ASP A 55 -16.83 -6.41 -11.46
N LYS A 56 -15.75 -6.11 -12.20
CA LYS A 56 -15.24 -6.99 -13.26
C LYS A 56 -14.74 -8.33 -12.72
N ARG A 57 -14.09 -8.34 -11.54
CA ARG A 57 -13.68 -9.60 -10.88
C ARG A 57 -14.88 -10.47 -10.55
N LEU A 58 -15.92 -9.89 -9.92
CA LEU A 58 -17.10 -10.65 -9.54
C LEU A 58 -17.84 -11.22 -10.75
N SER A 59 -17.98 -10.41 -11.81
CA SER A 59 -18.55 -10.87 -13.09
C SER A 59 -17.76 -12.05 -13.66
N LEU A 60 -16.43 -11.97 -13.65
CA LEU A 60 -15.57 -13.00 -14.22
C LEU A 60 -15.53 -14.29 -13.38
N ILE A 61 -15.62 -14.18 -12.04
CA ILE A 61 -15.78 -15.35 -11.16
C ILE A 61 -17.09 -16.08 -11.49
N HIS A 62 -18.18 -15.33 -11.73
CA HIS A 62 -19.45 -15.92 -12.15
C HIS A 62 -19.34 -16.60 -13.52
N GLU A 63 -18.64 -15.96 -14.47
CA GLU A 63 -18.39 -16.51 -15.81
C GLU A 63 -17.56 -17.80 -15.78
N ILE A 64 -16.56 -17.91 -14.89
CA ILE A 64 -15.72 -19.12 -14.78
C ILE A 64 -16.46 -20.29 -14.12
N SER A 65 -17.41 -20.01 -13.21
CA SER A 65 -18.13 -21.01 -12.41
C SER A 65 -18.71 -22.20 -13.19
N PRO A 66 -19.46 -22.03 -14.31
CA PRO A 66 -20.00 -23.14 -15.08
C PRO A 66 -18.92 -24.02 -15.73
N HIS A 67 -17.70 -23.50 -15.92
CA HIS A 67 -16.60 -24.21 -16.58
C HIS A 67 -15.69 -24.98 -15.61
N LEU A 68 -15.92 -24.89 -14.29
CA LEU A 68 -15.04 -25.52 -13.30
C LEU A 68 -14.91 -27.04 -13.47
N ALA A 69 -15.97 -27.73 -13.88
CA ALA A 69 -15.93 -29.17 -14.12
C ALA A 69 -15.04 -29.57 -15.32
N THR A 70 -14.83 -28.63 -16.24
CA THR A 70 -13.97 -28.83 -17.43
C THR A 70 -12.51 -28.51 -17.13
N LEU A 71 -12.22 -27.84 -16.00
CA LEU A 71 -10.86 -27.56 -15.58
C LEU A 71 -10.17 -28.86 -15.12
N GLY A 72 -9.04 -29.16 -15.75
CA GLY A 72 -8.10 -30.11 -15.19
C GLY A 72 -7.55 -29.62 -13.84
N LYS A 73 -6.83 -30.50 -13.12
CA LYS A 73 -6.28 -30.20 -11.78
C LYS A 73 -5.41 -28.92 -11.73
N LYS A 74 -4.64 -28.65 -12.78
CA LYS A 74 -3.89 -27.38 -12.95
C LYS A 74 -4.81 -26.15 -12.95
N GLY A 75 -5.91 -26.21 -13.70
CA GLY A 75 -6.87 -25.13 -13.82
C GLY A 75 -7.61 -24.88 -12.51
N LEU A 76 -8.07 -25.96 -11.86
CA LEU A 76 -8.69 -25.89 -10.53
C LEU A 76 -7.74 -25.28 -9.49
N ALA A 77 -6.48 -25.73 -9.47
CA ALA A 77 -5.47 -25.16 -8.57
C ALA A 77 -5.28 -23.66 -8.80
N THR A 78 -5.22 -23.23 -10.07
CA THR A 78 -5.02 -21.82 -10.44
C THR A 78 -6.24 -20.99 -10.04
N HIS A 79 -7.45 -21.52 -10.28
CA HIS A 79 -8.70 -20.88 -9.89
C HIS A 79 -8.80 -20.70 -8.36
N SER A 80 -8.60 -21.75 -7.57
CA SER A 80 -8.61 -21.67 -6.10
C SER A 80 -7.56 -20.71 -5.57
N TYR A 81 -6.36 -20.66 -6.17
CA TYR A 81 -5.35 -19.67 -5.82
C TYR A 81 -5.82 -18.23 -6.06
N LEU A 82 -6.45 -17.95 -7.21
CA LEU A 82 -6.96 -16.61 -7.52
C LEU A 82 -8.11 -16.19 -6.60
N LEU A 83 -9.00 -17.12 -6.23
CA LEU A 83 -10.02 -16.88 -5.22
C LEU A 83 -9.42 -16.60 -3.84
N GLY A 84 -8.38 -17.35 -3.44
CA GLY A 84 -7.66 -17.08 -2.20
C GLY A 84 -7.04 -15.67 -2.19
N TYR A 85 -6.48 -15.24 -3.32
CA TYR A 85 -5.95 -13.89 -3.47
C TYR A 85 -7.05 -12.82 -3.40
N HIS A 86 -8.21 -13.07 -4.00
CA HIS A 86 -9.38 -12.22 -3.87
C HIS A 86 -9.83 -12.10 -2.40
N ALA A 87 -9.96 -13.21 -1.67
CA ALA A 87 -10.32 -13.21 -0.25
C ALA A 87 -9.33 -12.40 0.60
N ILE A 88 -8.02 -12.45 0.29
CA ILE A 88 -7.01 -11.56 0.92
C ILE A 88 -7.31 -10.09 0.66
N THR A 89 -7.69 -9.71 -0.56
CA THR A 89 -8.02 -8.30 -0.88
C THR A 89 -9.26 -7.81 -0.13
N GLU A 90 -10.18 -8.72 0.23
CA GLU A 90 -11.35 -8.42 1.05
C GLU A 90 -11.09 -8.49 2.56
N GLY A 91 -9.87 -8.83 2.99
CA GLY A 91 -9.51 -8.99 4.39
C GLY A 91 -10.01 -10.30 5.03
N LYS A 92 -10.49 -11.25 4.22
CA LYS A 92 -10.99 -12.56 4.67
C LYS A 92 -9.84 -13.58 4.73
N ALA A 93 -8.89 -13.35 5.63
CA ALA A 93 -7.64 -14.12 5.68
C ALA A 93 -7.84 -15.62 6.01
N THR A 94 -8.88 -15.99 6.77
CA THR A 94 -9.19 -17.39 7.08
C THR A 94 -9.71 -18.16 5.87
N GLU A 95 -10.63 -17.55 5.12
CA GLU A 95 -11.16 -18.10 3.86
C GLU A 95 -10.05 -18.21 2.81
N ALA A 96 -9.22 -17.18 2.71
CA ALA A 96 -8.06 -17.19 1.83
C ALA A 96 -7.11 -18.37 2.10
N LEU A 97 -6.83 -18.66 3.37
CA LEU A 97 -5.97 -19.78 3.74
C LEU A 97 -6.55 -21.13 3.28
N GLN A 98 -7.85 -21.34 3.49
CA GLN A 98 -8.54 -22.56 3.03
C GLN A 98 -8.44 -22.71 1.50
N LEU A 99 -8.72 -21.63 0.76
CA LEU A 99 -8.62 -21.62 -0.71
C LEU A 99 -7.19 -21.87 -1.21
N PHE A 100 -6.16 -21.37 -0.50
CA PHE A 100 -4.77 -21.66 -0.84
C PHE A 100 -4.38 -23.12 -0.54
N GLU A 101 -4.93 -23.73 0.51
CA GLU A 101 -4.72 -25.15 0.81
C GLU A 101 -5.40 -26.06 -0.22
N GLU A 102 -6.61 -25.72 -0.66
CA GLU A 102 -7.28 -26.39 -1.79
C GLU A 102 -6.48 -26.28 -3.09
N ALA A 103 -5.94 -25.08 -3.37
CA ALA A 103 -5.08 -24.84 -4.51
C ALA A 103 -3.80 -25.70 -4.44
N LEU A 104 -3.22 -25.84 -3.25
CA LEU A 104 -2.03 -26.64 -2.99
C LEU A 104 -2.29 -28.13 -3.25
N SER A 105 -3.39 -28.67 -2.71
CA SER A 105 -3.80 -30.05 -2.95
C SER A 105 -4.03 -30.33 -4.44
N SER A 106 -4.77 -29.45 -5.12
CA SER A 106 -5.02 -29.57 -6.56
C SER A 106 -3.75 -29.44 -7.41
N ALA A 107 -2.80 -28.59 -7.00
CA ALA A 107 -1.53 -28.40 -7.71
C ALA A 107 -0.61 -29.62 -7.59
N ILE A 108 -0.59 -30.29 -6.43
CA ILE A 108 0.15 -31.55 -6.23
C ILE A 108 -0.43 -32.64 -7.14
N GLU A 109 -1.76 -32.84 -7.11
CA GLU A 109 -2.43 -33.83 -7.96
C GLU A 109 -2.25 -33.53 -9.46
N GLY A 110 -2.25 -32.25 -9.83
CA GLY A 110 -2.04 -31.80 -11.20
C GLY A 110 -0.58 -31.72 -11.63
N ASN A 111 0.38 -32.10 -10.76
CA ASN A 111 1.82 -31.97 -10.96
C ASN A 111 2.24 -30.57 -11.49
N CYS A 112 1.61 -29.51 -10.98
CA CYS A 112 1.85 -28.14 -11.42
C CYS A 112 2.72 -27.39 -10.42
N LEU A 113 4.04 -27.50 -10.58
CA LEU A 113 5.02 -26.87 -9.69
C LEU A 113 4.85 -25.35 -9.59
N PHE A 114 4.48 -24.68 -10.69
CA PHE A 114 4.27 -23.23 -10.70
C PHE A 114 3.11 -22.80 -9.80
N THR A 115 1.93 -23.40 -9.99
CA THR A 115 0.77 -23.09 -9.15
C THR A 115 0.96 -23.56 -7.72
N LEU A 116 1.72 -24.65 -7.51
CA LEU A 116 2.14 -25.09 -6.17
C LEU A 116 2.96 -24.02 -5.45
N ALA A 117 3.93 -23.41 -6.13
CA ALA A 117 4.72 -22.31 -5.59
C ALA A 117 3.84 -21.08 -5.27
N GLN A 118 2.90 -20.75 -6.16
CA GLN A 118 1.94 -19.65 -5.93
C GLN A 118 1.04 -19.91 -4.71
N ALA A 119 0.52 -21.13 -4.56
CA ALA A 119 -0.34 -21.53 -3.45
C ALA A 119 0.42 -21.50 -2.11
N LEU A 120 1.66 -21.98 -2.07
CA LEU A 120 2.54 -21.88 -0.89
C LEU A 120 2.80 -20.41 -0.52
N PHE A 121 3.10 -19.56 -1.50
CA PHE A 121 3.26 -18.12 -1.28
C PHE A 121 1.98 -17.50 -0.68
N GLY A 122 0.82 -17.85 -1.23
CA GLY A 122 -0.48 -17.42 -0.73
C GLY A 122 -0.74 -17.85 0.71
N CYS A 123 -0.47 -19.13 1.04
CA CYS A 123 -0.56 -19.66 2.40
C CYS A 123 0.26 -18.84 3.39
N VAL A 124 1.53 -18.55 3.06
CA VAL A 124 2.41 -17.77 3.93
C VAL A 124 1.87 -16.35 4.11
N GLN A 125 1.39 -15.73 3.03
CA GLN A 125 0.79 -14.39 3.10
C GLN A 125 -0.46 -14.33 3.98
N ALA A 126 -1.38 -15.29 3.84
CA ALA A 126 -2.57 -15.40 4.68
C ALA A 126 -2.21 -15.65 6.14
N ALA A 127 -1.25 -16.54 6.39
CA ALA A 127 -0.78 -16.87 7.73
C ALA A 127 -0.12 -15.67 8.44
N TYR A 128 0.57 -14.78 7.71
CA TYR A 128 1.03 -13.49 8.26
C TYR A 128 -0.11 -12.60 8.75
N GLN A 129 -1.20 -12.48 7.96
CA GLN A 129 -2.35 -11.66 8.36
C GLN A 129 -3.05 -12.23 9.59
N LEU A 130 -3.09 -13.56 9.70
CA LEU A 130 -3.64 -14.28 10.85
C LEU A 130 -2.70 -14.34 12.06
N LYS A 131 -1.49 -13.77 11.97
CA LYS A 131 -0.45 -13.83 13.03
C LYS A 131 -0.14 -15.27 13.49
N ARG A 132 -0.13 -16.21 12.54
CA ARG A 132 0.26 -17.61 12.78
C ARG A 132 1.70 -17.70 13.30
N PRO A 133 2.04 -18.76 14.05
CA PRO A 133 3.37 -18.90 14.64
C PRO A 133 4.49 -18.94 13.58
N PRO A 134 5.66 -18.32 13.83
CA PRO A 134 6.76 -18.26 12.86
C PRO A 134 7.29 -19.62 12.38
N ALA A 135 7.15 -20.67 13.21
CA ALA A 135 7.59 -22.03 12.87
C ALA A 135 6.83 -22.59 11.65
N GLU A 136 5.51 -22.39 11.60
CA GLU A 136 4.66 -22.83 10.48
C GLU A 136 5.03 -22.13 9.17
N LEU A 137 5.30 -20.81 9.25
CA LEU A 137 5.72 -20.01 8.11
C LEU A 137 7.08 -20.47 7.56
N THR A 138 8.01 -20.77 8.46
CA THR A 138 9.38 -21.18 8.10
C THR A 138 9.38 -22.47 7.29
N GLU A 139 8.55 -23.44 7.67
CA GLU A 139 8.45 -24.71 6.94
C GLU A 139 7.88 -24.53 5.53
N LYS A 140 6.79 -23.77 5.39
CA LYS A 140 6.21 -23.46 4.07
C LYS A 140 7.18 -22.67 3.17
N ILE A 141 7.99 -21.77 3.74
CA ILE A 141 9.02 -21.03 2.99
C ILE A 141 10.12 -21.96 2.50
N LYS A 142 10.59 -22.93 3.31
CA LYS A 142 11.58 -23.93 2.86
C LYS A 142 11.07 -24.78 1.70
N GLN A 143 9.83 -25.23 1.77
CA GLN A 143 9.19 -25.98 0.67
C GLN A 143 9.14 -25.13 -0.61
N LEU A 144 8.76 -23.86 -0.48
CA LEU A 144 8.73 -22.91 -1.59
C LEU A 144 10.13 -22.69 -2.21
N GLU A 145 11.19 -22.62 -1.39
CA GLU A 145 12.58 -22.52 -1.88
C GLU A 145 12.99 -23.75 -2.69
N MET A 146 12.69 -24.95 -2.21
CA MET A 146 13.00 -26.19 -2.94
C MET A 146 12.31 -26.23 -4.30
N ILE A 147 11.03 -25.85 -4.35
CA ILE A 147 10.25 -25.83 -5.60
C ILE A 147 10.78 -24.76 -6.56
N THR A 148 11.11 -23.57 -6.06
CA THR A 148 11.61 -22.48 -6.93
C THR A 148 12.98 -22.75 -7.54
N GLN A 149 13.82 -23.56 -6.88
CA GLN A 149 15.08 -24.06 -7.47
C GLN A 149 14.84 -24.98 -8.68
N GLN A 150 13.73 -25.73 -8.69
CA GLN A 150 13.37 -26.63 -9.79
C GLN A 150 12.78 -25.90 -11.00
N ILE A 151 11.96 -24.86 -10.78
CA ILE A 151 11.21 -24.17 -11.85
C ILE A 151 12.10 -23.24 -12.70
N GLN A 152 13.31 -22.90 -12.23
CA GLN A 152 14.25 -21.98 -12.91
C GLN A 152 13.63 -20.65 -13.36
N ARG A 153 12.68 -20.12 -12.59
CA ARG A 153 11.96 -18.88 -12.87
C ARG A 153 12.40 -17.73 -11.97
N THR A 154 13.01 -16.72 -12.56
CA THR A 154 13.58 -15.57 -11.84
C THR A 154 12.51 -14.72 -11.12
N ASP A 155 11.32 -14.60 -11.68
CA ASP A 155 10.19 -13.88 -11.09
C ASP A 155 9.69 -14.53 -9.78
N LEU A 156 9.68 -15.86 -9.73
CA LEU A 156 9.37 -16.61 -8.50
C LEU A 156 10.50 -16.46 -7.47
N GLN A 157 11.77 -16.54 -7.89
CA GLN A 157 12.91 -16.34 -6.99
C GLN A 157 12.87 -14.97 -6.31
N ILE A 158 12.55 -13.91 -7.07
CA ILE A 158 12.33 -12.56 -6.54
C ILE A 158 11.22 -12.59 -5.48
N SER A 159 10.07 -13.19 -5.80
CA SER A 159 8.92 -13.26 -4.90
C SER A 159 9.26 -13.95 -3.57
N VAL A 160 10.04 -15.04 -3.62
CA VAL A 160 10.53 -15.76 -2.43
C VAL A 160 11.47 -14.89 -1.59
N LEU A 161 12.42 -14.20 -2.22
CA LEU A 161 13.33 -13.30 -1.51
C LEU A 161 12.56 -12.18 -0.79
N LEU A 162 11.54 -11.61 -1.43
CA LEU A 162 10.69 -10.60 -0.80
C LEU A 162 9.86 -11.16 0.37
N LEU A 163 9.45 -12.42 0.30
CA LEU A 163 8.76 -13.11 1.39
C LEU A 163 9.69 -13.31 2.60
N LYS A 164 10.93 -13.73 2.35
CA LYS A 164 11.97 -13.84 3.39
C LYS A 164 12.29 -12.49 4.02
N ALA A 165 12.33 -11.43 3.23
CA ALA A 165 12.48 -10.07 3.75
C ALA A 165 11.34 -9.71 4.72
N ASN A 166 10.08 -10.07 4.39
CA ASN A 166 8.94 -9.86 5.29
C ASN A 166 9.06 -10.69 6.58
N GLN A 167 9.59 -11.91 6.50
CA GLN A 167 9.83 -12.77 7.66
C GLN A 167 10.82 -12.14 8.63
N GLU A 168 11.95 -11.67 8.11
CA GLU A 168 12.99 -11.01 8.91
C GLU A 168 12.48 -9.69 9.50
N LEU A 169 11.69 -8.91 8.74
CA LEU A 169 11.00 -7.73 9.28
C LEU A 169 10.06 -8.07 10.44
N ALA A 170 9.27 -9.13 10.32
CA ALA A 170 8.39 -9.57 11.40
C ALA A 170 9.15 -9.99 12.66
N GLN A 171 10.41 -10.42 12.50
CA GLN A 171 11.34 -10.74 13.60
C GLN A 171 12.17 -9.53 14.06
N LYS A 172 11.95 -8.33 13.50
CA LYS A 172 12.72 -7.10 13.73
C LYS A 172 14.20 -7.19 13.30
N ASN A 173 14.53 -8.13 12.41
CA ASN A 173 15.87 -8.31 11.84
C ASN A 173 16.03 -7.48 10.56
N ASN A 174 16.05 -6.16 10.71
CA ASN A 174 16.06 -5.22 9.58
C ASN A 174 17.26 -5.41 8.64
N VAL A 175 18.44 -5.75 9.18
CA VAL A 175 19.67 -5.99 8.41
C VAL A 175 19.51 -7.17 7.44
N ARG A 176 18.96 -8.29 7.91
CA ARG A 176 18.71 -9.45 7.04
C ARG A 176 17.59 -9.19 6.04
N ALA A 177 16.56 -8.46 6.46
CA ALA A 177 15.47 -8.10 5.57
C ALA A 177 15.96 -7.30 4.36
N ILE A 178 16.82 -6.31 4.58
CA ILE A 178 17.36 -5.48 3.51
C ILE A 178 18.33 -6.27 2.60
N GLU A 179 19.12 -7.20 3.15
CA GLU A 179 19.96 -8.10 2.35
C GLU A 179 19.14 -8.94 1.37
N TYR A 180 18.00 -9.50 1.81
CA TYR A 180 17.12 -10.26 0.92
C TYR A 180 16.48 -9.37 -0.16
N ALA A 181 16.10 -8.14 0.19
CA ALA A 181 15.56 -7.19 -0.79
C ALA A 181 16.61 -6.78 -1.84
N TRP A 182 17.87 -6.60 -1.46
CA TRP A 182 18.96 -6.34 -2.42
C TRP A 182 19.27 -7.54 -3.32
N LYS A 183 19.25 -8.76 -2.77
CA LYS A 183 19.34 -9.98 -3.60
C LYS A 183 18.22 -10.03 -4.63
N ALA A 184 17.00 -9.65 -4.25
CA ALA A 184 15.88 -9.56 -5.18
C ALA A 184 16.09 -8.48 -6.24
N TYR A 185 16.66 -7.33 -5.86
CA TYR A 185 16.99 -6.24 -6.77
C TYR A 185 18.00 -6.67 -7.84
N ASP A 186 19.00 -7.46 -7.47
CA ASP A 186 19.98 -7.98 -8.43
C ASP A 186 19.34 -8.90 -9.49
N LEU A 187 18.36 -9.72 -9.10
CA LEU A 187 17.62 -10.58 -10.03
C LEU A 187 16.73 -9.77 -10.99
N VAL A 188 16.14 -8.67 -10.52
CA VAL A 188 15.32 -7.79 -11.35
C VAL A 188 16.13 -7.17 -12.50
N LYS A 189 17.42 -6.87 -12.31
CA LYS A 189 18.27 -6.27 -13.37
C LYS A 189 18.27 -7.12 -14.65
N VAL A 190 18.10 -8.43 -14.49
CA VAL A 190 18.08 -9.41 -15.59
C VAL A 190 16.64 -9.69 -16.06
N LEU A 191 15.68 -9.67 -15.12
CA LEU A 191 14.26 -9.81 -15.40
C LEU A 191 13.71 -8.51 -15.98
N LYS A 192 13.55 -8.44 -17.31
CA LYS A 192 12.97 -7.30 -18.04
C LYS A 192 11.46 -7.10 -17.76
N ASN A 193 11.08 -6.99 -16.50
CA ASN A 193 9.71 -6.78 -16.04
C ASN A 193 9.68 -5.63 -15.02
N HIS A 194 9.06 -4.53 -15.44
CA HIS A 194 8.98 -3.31 -14.65
C HIS A 194 8.19 -3.48 -13.35
N HIS A 195 7.16 -4.31 -13.34
CA HIS A 195 6.34 -4.54 -12.14
C HIS A 195 7.19 -5.05 -10.96
N TYR A 196 8.08 -6.01 -11.20
CA TYR A 196 8.97 -6.53 -10.17
C TYR A 196 10.00 -5.50 -9.73
N ALA A 197 10.55 -4.71 -10.65
CA ALA A 197 11.47 -3.63 -10.30
C ALA A 197 10.84 -2.64 -9.33
N LEU A 198 9.66 -2.14 -9.68
CA LEU A 198 8.91 -1.20 -8.85
C LEU A 198 8.53 -1.81 -7.50
N SER A 199 8.12 -3.08 -7.49
CA SER A 199 7.77 -3.81 -6.26
C SER A 199 8.95 -3.99 -5.32
N VAL A 200 10.13 -4.32 -5.85
CA VAL A 200 11.36 -4.46 -5.06
C VAL A 200 11.80 -3.08 -4.51
N THR A 201 11.78 -2.04 -5.34
CA THR A 201 12.13 -0.67 -4.88
C THR A 201 11.19 -0.19 -3.78
N ALA A 202 9.86 -0.39 -3.93
CA ALA A 202 8.90 -0.06 -2.89
C ALA A 202 9.11 -0.91 -1.62
N LYS A 203 9.52 -2.18 -1.75
CA LYS A 203 9.84 -3.06 -0.63
C LYS A 203 11.08 -2.60 0.13
N ILE A 204 12.12 -2.16 -0.57
CA ILE A 204 13.32 -1.57 0.05
C ILE A 204 12.92 -0.35 0.89
N GLY A 205 12.12 0.56 0.30
CA GLY A 205 11.60 1.72 1.03
C GLY A 205 10.76 1.35 2.26
N HIS A 206 9.92 0.32 2.16
CA HIS A 206 9.18 -0.24 3.29
C HIS A 206 10.11 -0.76 4.40
N ILE A 207 11.18 -1.48 4.07
CA ILE A 207 12.13 -2.01 5.06
C ILE A 207 12.80 -0.88 5.83
N TYR A 208 13.26 0.17 5.15
CA TYR A 208 13.84 1.35 5.81
C TYR A 208 12.83 2.08 6.70
N LEU A 209 11.56 2.17 6.26
CA LEU A 209 10.49 2.74 7.05
C LEU A 209 10.28 1.98 8.37
N GLU A 210 10.19 0.65 8.31
CA GLU A 210 10.09 -0.20 9.51
C GLU A 210 11.36 -0.16 10.38
N SER A 211 12.49 0.22 9.79
CA SER A 211 13.78 0.40 10.49
C SER A 211 13.91 1.75 11.20
N GLY A 212 12.97 2.68 10.98
CA GLY A 212 13.01 4.05 11.51
C GLY A 212 13.84 5.04 10.70
N ASP A 213 14.45 4.60 9.59
CA ASP A 213 15.19 5.47 8.67
C ASP A 213 14.22 6.07 7.63
N ASN A 214 13.46 7.07 8.08
CA ASN A 214 12.42 7.73 7.28
C ASN A 214 13.00 8.49 6.08
N GLU A 215 14.24 8.98 6.16
CA GLU A 215 14.88 9.69 5.07
C GLU A 215 15.16 8.75 3.90
N THR A 216 15.86 7.64 4.17
CA THR A 216 16.15 6.63 3.15
C THR A 216 14.87 5.97 2.64
N ALA A 217 13.90 5.71 3.53
CA ALA A 217 12.59 5.20 3.13
C ALA A 217 11.91 6.11 2.09
N ARG A 218 11.89 7.43 2.33
CA ARG A 218 11.31 8.41 1.40
C ARG A 218 12.02 8.42 0.06
N ILE A 219 13.34 8.29 0.01
CA ILE A 219 14.10 8.24 -1.24
C ILE A 219 13.61 7.08 -2.12
N TYR A 220 13.60 5.85 -1.58
CA TYR A 220 13.18 4.67 -2.33
C TYR A 220 11.69 4.68 -2.68
N LEU A 221 10.83 5.09 -1.75
CA LEU A 221 9.40 5.16 -1.98
C LEU A 221 9.04 6.23 -3.02
N ASN A 222 9.69 7.40 -3.01
CA ASN A 222 9.49 8.44 -4.02
C ASN A 222 9.99 8.00 -5.41
N LEU A 223 11.13 7.30 -5.46
CA LEU A 223 11.63 6.72 -6.71
C LEU A 223 10.62 5.73 -7.29
N ALA A 224 10.11 4.80 -6.48
CA ALA A 224 9.09 3.85 -6.90
C ALA A 224 7.82 4.59 -7.36
N HIS A 225 7.32 5.55 -6.58
CA HIS A 225 6.12 6.33 -6.90
C HIS A 225 6.22 7.04 -8.25
N ARG A 226 7.35 7.68 -8.55
CA ARG A 226 7.56 8.40 -9.82
C ARG A 226 7.62 7.48 -11.05
N MET A 227 8.04 6.23 -10.86
CA MET A 227 8.17 5.26 -11.95
C MET A 227 6.91 4.39 -12.14
N ILE A 228 6.01 4.36 -11.16
CA ILE A 228 4.76 3.61 -11.24
C ILE A 228 3.79 4.33 -12.19
N ASP A 229 3.32 3.62 -13.21
CA ASP A 229 2.08 3.97 -13.91
C ASP A 229 0.88 3.62 -13.01
N PRO A 230 0.13 4.61 -12.48
CA PRO A 230 -0.98 4.36 -11.57
C PRO A 230 -2.19 3.73 -12.24
N VAL A 231 -2.30 3.77 -13.57
CA VAL A 231 -3.40 3.14 -14.30
C VAL A 231 -3.08 1.66 -14.48
N ASN A 232 -1.86 1.34 -14.93
CA ASN A 232 -1.45 -0.05 -15.17
C ASN A 232 -1.07 -0.80 -13.88
N PHE A 233 -0.60 -0.11 -12.83
CA PHE A 233 -0.19 -0.74 -11.55
C PHE A 233 -0.94 -0.17 -10.33
N LYS A 234 -2.26 -0.04 -10.44
CA LYS A 234 -3.15 0.60 -9.44
C LYS A 234 -2.92 0.13 -8.00
N ARG A 235 -2.89 -1.19 -7.76
CA ARG A 235 -2.63 -1.75 -6.43
C ARG A 235 -1.26 -1.36 -5.88
N LEU A 236 -0.21 -1.45 -6.69
CA LEU A 236 1.14 -1.08 -6.27
C LEU A 236 1.23 0.43 -5.99
N ALA A 237 0.61 1.26 -6.82
CA ALA A 237 0.52 2.71 -6.58
C ALA A 237 -0.14 3.02 -5.23
N ARG A 238 -1.28 2.38 -4.93
CA ARG A 238 -1.99 2.54 -3.66
C ARG A 238 -1.13 2.14 -2.47
N VAL A 239 -0.45 0.99 -2.55
CA VAL A 239 0.44 0.51 -1.47
C VAL A 239 1.60 1.49 -1.26
N THR A 240 2.30 1.90 -2.31
CA THR A 240 3.43 2.84 -2.23
C THR A 240 2.99 4.19 -1.67
N ASN A 241 1.82 4.71 -2.08
CA ASN A 241 1.26 5.95 -1.54
C ASN A 241 0.94 5.85 -0.05
N ASN A 242 0.41 4.71 0.41
CA ASN A 242 0.18 4.49 1.83
C ASN A 242 1.49 4.45 2.62
N LEU A 243 2.55 3.88 2.05
CA LEU A 243 3.88 3.87 2.68
C LEU A 243 4.50 5.27 2.73
N LEU A 244 4.37 6.07 1.66
CA LEU A 244 4.80 7.47 1.65
C LEU A 244 4.09 8.29 2.73
N ARG A 245 2.76 8.14 2.85
CA ARG A 245 1.98 8.78 3.93
C ARG A 245 2.48 8.39 5.32
N ARG A 246 2.80 7.11 5.54
CA ARG A 246 3.39 6.62 6.80
C ARG A 246 4.78 7.19 7.06
N ALA A 247 5.56 7.45 6.01
CA ALA A 247 6.88 8.08 6.08
C ALA A 247 6.83 9.61 6.28
N GLY A 248 5.64 10.19 6.50
CA GLY A 248 5.42 11.63 6.67
C GLY A 248 5.15 12.38 5.37
N ASP A 249 5.14 11.70 4.22
CA ASP A 249 4.98 12.29 2.89
C ASP A 249 3.51 12.15 2.44
N ALA A 250 2.61 12.88 3.10
CA ALA A 250 1.35 13.22 2.47
C ALA A 250 1.66 14.24 1.36
N PRO A 251 1.04 14.18 0.16
CA PRO A 251 1.32 15.11 -0.92
C PRO A 251 0.89 16.51 -0.50
N THR A 252 1.79 17.24 0.15
CA THR A 252 1.67 18.67 0.29
C THR A 252 2.00 19.23 -1.08
N GLN A 253 0.99 19.66 -1.84
CA GLN A 253 1.13 20.26 -3.17
C GLN A 253 1.89 21.60 -3.11
N GLY A 254 3.11 21.63 -2.57
CA GLY A 254 3.87 22.85 -2.29
C GLY A 254 3.41 23.62 -1.04
N PHE A 255 2.48 23.09 -0.24
CA PHE A 255 2.02 23.70 1.02
C PHE A 255 2.87 23.25 2.21
N ASP A 256 2.99 24.07 3.25
CA ASP A 256 3.62 23.72 4.52
C ASP A 256 2.60 23.10 5.49
N LEU A 257 1.36 23.63 5.49
CA LEU A 257 0.24 23.14 6.29
C LEU A 257 -1.04 23.00 5.45
N ILE A 258 -1.73 21.87 5.59
CA ILE A 258 -3.05 21.62 4.97
C ILE A 258 -4.05 21.25 6.05
N LEU A 259 -5.14 21.99 6.16
CA LEU A 259 -6.22 21.72 7.12
C LEU A 259 -7.42 21.13 6.38
N ASP A 260 -7.76 19.88 6.64
CA ASP A 260 -8.98 19.23 6.12
C ASP A 260 -10.06 19.26 7.20
N LEU A 261 -11.04 20.15 7.00
CA LEU A 261 -12.11 20.38 7.98
C LEU A 261 -13.10 19.22 8.02
N GLN A 262 -13.32 18.53 6.90
CA GLN A 262 -14.26 17.42 6.80
C GLN A 262 -13.74 16.18 7.54
N LYS A 263 -12.47 15.82 7.29
CA LYS A 263 -11.83 14.65 7.91
C LYS A 263 -11.30 14.94 9.32
N LYS A 264 -11.31 16.21 9.73
CA LYS A 264 -10.75 16.70 10.99
C LYS A 264 -9.26 16.37 11.13
N THR A 265 -8.49 16.63 10.08
CA THR A 265 -7.06 16.32 10.03
C THR A 265 -6.25 17.55 9.62
N LEU A 266 -5.06 17.68 10.20
CA LEU A 266 -4.05 18.64 9.77
C LEU A 266 -2.89 17.86 9.16
N ILE A 267 -2.36 18.33 8.04
CA ILE A 267 -1.20 17.73 7.38
C ILE A 267 -0.08 18.77 7.41
N GLU A 268 1.05 18.41 7.99
CA GLU A 268 2.27 19.21 7.91
C GLU A 268 3.26 18.53 6.94
N ARG A 269 4.05 19.33 6.22
CA ARG A 269 4.93 18.84 5.15
C ARG A 269 5.89 17.71 5.57
N ASN A 270 6.46 17.75 6.76
CA ASN A 270 7.51 16.83 7.20
C ASN A 270 7.01 15.79 8.21
N ASN A 271 6.10 16.19 9.09
CA ASN A 271 5.49 15.40 10.17
C ASN A 271 4.27 14.60 9.68
N GLY A 272 3.76 14.89 8.48
CA GLY A 272 2.65 14.17 7.86
C GLY A 272 1.30 14.49 8.47
N MET A 273 0.39 13.51 8.45
CA MET A 273 -1.00 13.68 8.86
C MET A 273 -1.19 13.55 10.38
N ILE A 274 -1.87 14.53 10.96
CA ILE A 274 -2.20 14.67 12.38
C ILE A 274 -3.73 14.61 12.52
N GLU A 275 -4.25 13.62 13.25
CA GLU A 275 -5.68 13.49 13.50
C GLU A 275 -6.14 14.38 14.67
N LEU A 276 -7.16 15.22 14.44
CA LEU A 276 -7.73 16.14 15.43
C LEU A 276 -9.18 15.78 15.84
N LYS A 277 -9.65 14.55 15.56
CA LYS A 277 -11.06 14.13 15.68
C LYS A 277 -11.74 14.47 17.03
N ASN A 278 -10.99 14.44 18.13
CA ASN A 278 -11.47 14.75 19.49
C ASN A 278 -10.83 16.02 20.08
N GLN A 279 -10.22 16.88 19.25
CA GLN A 279 -9.45 18.04 19.66
C GLN A 279 -10.02 19.33 19.02
N PHE A 280 -11.32 19.57 19.24
CA PHE A 280 -12.08 20.66 18.62
C PHE A 280 -11.41 22.03 18.78
N ILE A 281 -10.95 22.36 19.99
CA ILE A 281 -10.26 23.64 20.26
C ILE A 281 -8.98 23.79 19.42
N LEU A 282 -8.22 22.71 19.20
CA LEU A 282 -7.02 22.77 18.36
C LEU A 282 -7.37 22.98 16.89
N MET A 283 -8.45 22.33 16.44
CA MET A 283 -8.96 22.52 15.09
C MET A 283 -9.43 23.96 14.86
N ASP A 284 -10.20 24.50 15.80
CA ASP A 284 -10.70 25.88 15.72
C ASP A 284 -9.56 26.90 15.80
N LEU A 285 -8.54 26.65 16.63
CA LEU A 285 -7.33 27.47 16.68
C LEU A 285 -6.59 27.45 15.34
N MET A 286 -6.36 26.28 14.75
CA MET A 286 -5.69 26.18 13.44
C MET A 286 -6.52 26.84 12.34
N LYS A 287 -7.84 26.65 12.33
CA LYS A 287 -8.74 27.31 11.39
C LYS A 287 -8.65 28.84 11.53
N LEU A 288 -8.67 29.37 12.76
CA LEU A 288 -8.58 30.80 13.03
C LEU A 288 -7.26 31.40 12.52
N LEU A 289 -6.14 30.76 12.87
CA LEU A 289 -4.79 31.20 12.52
C LEU A 289 -4.51 31.08 11.01
N MET A 290 -4.88 29.95 10.39
CA MET A 290 -4.70 29.74 8.94
C MET A 290 -5.61 30.63 8.10
N SER A 291 -6.80 30.98 8.58
CA SER A 291 -7.66 31.93 7.86
C SER A 291 -7.12 33.36 7.89
N ASN A 292 -6.17 33.67 8.80
CA ASN A 292 -5.61 35.01 8.98
C ASN A 292 -4.07 34.98 9.17
N PRO A 293 -3.28 34.53 8.17
CA PRO A 293 -1.82 34.46 8.31
C PRO A 293 -1.21 35.83 8.57
N GLY A 294 -0.24 35.90 9.49
CA GLY A 294 0.45 37.13 9.87
C GLY A 294 -0.32 38.06 10.81
N VAL A 295 -1.60 37.77 11.12
CA VAL A 295 -2.41 38.61 12.02
C VAL A 295 -2.28 38.09 13.46
N PRO A 296 -1.83 38.93 14.41
CA PRO A 296 -1.80 38.55 15.82
C PRO A 296 -3.20 38.53 16.44
N PHE A 297 -3.47 37.49 17.23
CA PHE A 297 -4.64 37.38 18.09
C PHE A 297 -4.22 37.48 19.55
N SER A 298 -4.82 38.44 20.26
CA SER A 298 -4.64 38.63 21.71
C SER A 298 -5.23 37.47 22.50
N LYS A 299 -4.95 37.42 23.81
CA LYS A 299 -5.55 36.38 24.67
C LYS A 299 -7.06 36.53 24.76
N GLU A 300 -7.51 37.78 24.75
CA GLU A 300 -8.90 38.20 24.69
C GLU A 300 -9.57 37.65 23.43
N ASP A 301 -8.96 37.88 22.25
CA ASP A 301 -9.47 37.37 20.97
C ASP A 301 -9.58 35.84 20.98
N LEU A 302 -8.57 35.15 21.51
CA LEU A 302 -8.55 33.69 21.55
C LEU A 302 -9.63 33.16 22.52
N ALA A 303 -9.82 33.79 23.67
CA ALA A 303 -10.87 33.43 24.63
C ALA A 303 -12.26 33.52 24.00
N GLU A 304 -12.55 34.64 23.33
CA GLU A 304 -13.84 34.88 22.71
C GLU A 304 -14.08 34.00 21.47
N LYS A 305 -13.07 33.81 20.61
CA LYS A 305 -13.26 33.06 19.35
C LYS A 305 -13.24 31.55 19.53
N LEU A 306 -12.43 31.01 20.45
CA LEU A 306 -12.30 29.56 20.65
C LEU A 306 -13.27 29.00 21.69
N TRP A 307 -13.54 29.75 22.76
CA TRP A 307 -14.39 29.29 23.87
C TRP A 307 -15.73 30.02 23.95
N GLN A 308 -15.94 31.09 23.17
CA GLN A 308 -17.16 31.92 23.22
C GLN A 308 -17.42 32.48 24.63
N GLN A 309 -16.34 32.82 25.34
CA GLN A 309 -16.38 33.31 26.71
C GLN A 309 -15.71 34.68 26.82
N LYS A 310 -16.24 35.52 27.71
CA LYS A 310 -15.58 36.77 28.08
C LYS A 310 -14.25 36.46 28.76
N TYR A 311 -13.19 37.10 28.29
CA TYR A 311 -11.85 36.86 28.81
C TYR A 311 -11.75 37.14 30.32
N ASN A 312 -11.09 36.20 31.00
CA ASN A 312 -10.74 36.25 32.41
C ASN A 312 -9.34 35.65 32.57
N PRO A 313 -8.31 36.44 32.92
CA PRO A 313 -6.94 35.97 33.04
C PRO A 313 -6.76 34.77 33.98
N ALA A 314 -7.54 34.70 35.08
CA ALA A 314 -7.40 33.64 36.08
C ALA A 314 -7.80 32.25 35.56
N ILE A 315 -8.63 32.21 34.51
CA ILE A 315 -9.17 30.96 33.93
C ILE A 315 -8.49 30.66 32.59
N HIS A 316 -8.35 31.67 31.73
CA HIS A 316 -8.03 31.47 30.32
C HIS A 316 -6.53 31.43 30.02
N ASP A 317 -5.69 32.11 30.81
CA ASP A 317 -4.25 32.22 30.49
C ASP A 317 -3.58 30.85 30.40
N ASN A 318 -3.86 29.98 31.37
CA ASN A 318 -3.32 28.62 31.36
C ASN A 318 -3.91 27.80 30.21
N GLY A 319 -5.22 27.92 29.94
CA GLY A 319 -5.88 27.23 28.84
C GLY A 319 -5.28 27.59 27.48
N ILE A 320 -5.08 28.88 27.22
CA ILE A 320 -4.44 29.39 26.01
C ILE A 320 -3.00 28.89 25.90
N TYR A 321 -2.22 29.01 26.97
CA TYR A 321 -0.83 28.56 26.99
C TYR A 321 -0.71 27.05 26.69
N VAL A 322 -1.50 26.22 27.35
CA VAL A 322 -1.52 24.76 27.14
C VAL A 322 -1.98 24.41 25.73
N THR A 323 -2.99 25.11 25.20
CA THR A 323 -3.51 24.90 23.84
C THR A 323 -2.44 25.22 22.79
N ILE A 324 -1.79 26.39 22.90
CA ILE A 324 -0.70 26.81 22.00
C ILE A 324 0.49 25.85 22.09
N LYS A 325 0.87 25.45 23.31
CA LYS A 325 1.96 24.49 23.52
C LYS A 325 1.64 23.15 22.85
N ARG A 326 0.43 22.64 23.05
CA ARG A 326 -0.01 21.36 22.49
C ARG A 326 -0.01 21.36 20.97
N ILE A 327 -0.56 22.41 20.33
CA ILE A 327 -0.55 22.47 18.87
C ILE A 327 0.88 22.58 18.32
N ARG A 328 1.75 23.36 18.97
CA ARG A 328 3.16 23.47 18.57
C ARG A 328 3.89 22.13 18.65
N THR A 329 3.65 21.33 19.69
CA THR A 329 4.20 19.98 19.80
C THR A 329 3.80 19.08 18.62
N LEU A 330 2.63 19.32 18.02
CA LEU A 330 2.14 18.53 16.88
C LEU A 330 2.70 19.02 15.54
N ILE A 331 2.81 20.34 15.35
CA ILE A 331 3.05 20.91 14.02
C ILE A 331 4.46 21.46 13.82
N GLU A 332 5.15 21.87 14.88
CA GLU A 332 6.45 22.52 14.72
C GLU A 332 7.52 21.47 14.35
N PRO A 333 8.37 21.75 13.34
CA PRO A 333 9.44 20.84 12.95
C PRO A 333 10.54 20.74 14.02
N ASN A 334 10.72 21.79 14.83
CA ASN A 334 11.68 21.83 15.94
C ASN A 334 11.01 22.43 17.18
N GLN A 335 11.05 21.73 18.32
CA GLN A 335 10.43 22.21 19.56
C GLN A 335 11.19 23.36 20.24
N GLN A 336 12.46 23.58 19.90
CA GLN A 336 13.26 24.69 20.41
C GLN A 336 13.05 25.97 19.60
N GLN A 337 12.59 25.87 18.35
CA GLN A 337 12.40 27.00 17.45
C GLN A 337 11.02 26.95 16.78
N HIS A 338 10.13 27.86 17.20
CA HIS A 338 8.80 27.96 16.62
C HIS A 338 8.87 28.58 15.22
N THR A 339 8.47 27.82 14.20
CA THR A 339 8.47 28.19 12.78
C THR A 339 7.09 28.66 12.33
N TYR A 340 6.03 27.94 12.74
CA TYR A 340 4.67 28.18 12.28
C TYR A 340 3.90 29.15 13.17
N ILE A 341 3.78 28.87 14.47
CA ILE A 341 3.01 29.71 15.39
C ILE A 341 3.99 30.59 16.15
N LEU A 342 3.97 31.89 15.87
CA LEU A 342 4.87 32.87 16.49
C LEU A 342 4.19 33.61 17.64
N ARG A 343 5.00 34.12 18.56
CA ARG A 343 4.55 35.01 19.64
C ARG A 343 5.03 36.43 19.32
N SER A 344 4.10 37.36 19.22
CA SER A 344 4.34 38.80 19.12
C SER A 344 4.05 39.49 20.46
N ARG A 345 4.20 40.82 20.50
CA ARG A 345 3.78 41.63 21.67
C ARG A 345 2.26 41.61 21.85
N ASP A 346 1.52 41.52 20.75
CA ASP A 346 0.06 41.63 20.72
C ASP A 346 -0.65 40.27 20.77
N GLY A 347 0.10 39.17 20.88
CA GLY A 347 -0.44 37.82 21.04
C GLY A 347 0.19 36.79 20.11
N TYR A 348 -0.60 35.84 19.61
CA TYR A 348 -0.13 34.72 18.79
C TYR A 348 -0.58 34.86 17.32
N LEU A 349 0.29 34.52 16.38
CA LEU A 349 -0.03 34.53 14.95
C LEU A 349 0.55 33.31 14.23
N LEU A 350 -0.02 32.99 13.06
CA LEU A 350 0.65 32.13 12.10
C LEU A 350 1.67 32.94 11.32
N ASN A 351 2.87 32.39 11.12
CA ASN A 351 3.91 33.00 10.29
C ASN A 351 3.38 33.24 8.86
N LYS A 352 3.48 34.48 8.39
CA LYS A 352 2.99 34.94 7.08
C LYS A 352 3.62 34.19 5.89
N ASP A 353 4.83 33.67 6.06
CA ASP A 353 5.57 33.01 4.98
C ASP A 353 5.18 31.52 4.84
N THR A 354 4.30 31.04 5.73
CA THR A 354 3.77 29.66 5.71
C THR A 354 2.79 29.51 4.54
N LYS A 355 3.09 28.62 3.60
CA LYS A 355 2.17 28.23 2.53
C LYS A 355 1.09 27.33 3.10
N ILE A 356 -0.17 27.73 2.98
CA ILE A 356 -1.29 27.02 3.60
C ILE A 356 -2.37 26.63 2.60
N SER A 357 -3.10 25.56 2.92
CA SER A 357 -4.34 25.18 2.24
C SER A 357 -5.40 24.76 3.24
N ILE A 358 -6.65 25.14 3.01
CA ILE A 358 -7.81 24.74 3.82
C ILE A 358 -8.78 24.03 2.88
N LEU A 359 -9.15 22.78 3.20
CA LEU A 359 -9.98 21.88 2.41
C LEU A 359 -11.34 21.63 3.06
#